data_AF-A0A7S4IRI2-F1
#
_entry.id   AF-A0A7S4IRI2-F1
#
_cell.length_a   1.000
_cell.length_b   1.000
_cell.length_c   1.000
_cell.angle_alpha   90.00
_cell.angle_beta   90.00
_cell.angle_gamma   90.00
#
_symmetry.space_group_name_H-M   'P 1'
#
loop_
_entity.id
_entity.type
_entity.pdbx_description
1 polymer ?
#
loop_
_entity_poly.entity_id
_entity_poly.type
_entity_poly.pdbx_seq_one_letter_code
_entity_poly.pdbx_strand_id
1 'polypeptide(L)'
;GGAVRGGRIHGTYPPSFDVLNKHFLFPGRMVPTTSWDSVWNGVAQWFGVADDLDLDKVVPNRAAFAPNLLVEDDMFHPVTSYPTVSPTTQVPTVYQNVPYKYFS
;
A
#
# COMPACT_ATOMS: atom_id res chain seq x y z
N GLY A 1 -5.57 2.31 -7.89
CA GLY A 1 -4.12 2.49 -7.71
C GLY A 1 -3.39 1.79 -8.84
N GLY A 2 -3.08 2.51 -9.92
CA GLY A 2 -2.50 1.91 -11.13
C GLY A 2 -0.99 1.65 -11.07
N ALA A 3 -0.28 2.33 -10.16
CA ALA A 3 1.17 2.21 -10.03
C ALA A 3 1.64 1.10 -9.08
N VAL A 4 0.73 0.36 -8.45
CA VAL A 4 1.10 -0.69 -7.48
C VAL A 4 1.74 -1.87 -8.21
N ARG A 5 2.87 -2.38 -7.70
CA ARG A 5 3.48 -3.66 -8.12
C ARG A 5 2.67 -4.83 -7.56
N GLY A 6 1.47 -5.02 -8.11
CA GLY A 6 0.55 -6.09 -7.73
C GLY A 6 1.14 -7.49 -7.94
N GLY A 7 0.53 -8.49 -7.30
CA GLY A 7 0.98 -9.89 -7.38
C GLY A 7 2.20 -10.22 -6.52
N ARG A 8 2.70 -9.24 -5.75
CA ARG A 8 3.77 -9.44 -4.76
C ARG A 8 3.18 -9.47 -3.36
N ILE A 9 3.56 -10.49 -2.60
CA ILE A 9 3.30 -10.56 -1.15
C ILE A 9 4.58 -10.09 -0.47
N HIS A 10 4.50 -8.99 0.26
CA HIS A 10 5.61 -8.52 1.09
C HIS A 10 5.56 -9.23 2.44
N GLY A 11 6.73 -9.68 2.90
CA GLY A 11 6.88 -10.54 4.08
C GLY A 11 6.92 -12.02 3.73
N THR A 12 7.27 -12.82 4.73
CA THR A 12 7.47 -14.27 4.58
C THR A 12 6.45 -15.02 5.41
N TYR A 13 5.83 -16.03 4.80
CA TYR A 13 4.99 -16.95 5.54
C TYR A 13 5.82 -17.67 6.62
N PRO A 14 5.30 -17.88 7.83
CA PRO A 14 6.03 -18.59 8.88
C PRO A 14 6.37 -20.02 8.43
N PRO A 15 7.60 -20.50 8.66
CA PRO A 15 7.98 -21.85 8.26
C PRO A 15 7.29 -22.93 9.10
N SER A 16 6.78 -22.60 10.29
CA SER A 16 6.09 -23.53 11.17
C SER A 16 5.06 -22.85 12.07
N PHE A 17 4.07 -23.64 12.52
CA PHE A 17 3.08 -23.26 13.53
C PHE A 17 3.42 -23.78 14.93
N ASP A 18 4.66 -24.20 15.13
CA ASP A 18 5.13 -24.67 16.43
C ASP A 18 5.08 -23.52 17.44
N VAL A 19 4.68 -23.85 18.66
CA VAL A 19 4.65 -22.94 19.80
C VAL A 19 6.03 -22.42 20.21
N LEU A 20 7.10 -23.13 19.81
CA LEU A 20 8.49 -22.71 20.01
C LEU A 20 8.99 -21.75 18.91
N ASN A 21 8.18 -21.45 17.89
CA ASN A 21 8.57 -20.51 16.84
C ASN A 21 8.70 -19.09 17.42
N LYS A 22 9.80 -18.39 17.09
CA LYS A 22 10.04 -16.99 17.50
C LYS A 22 8.95 -16.00 17.05
N HIS A 23 8.18 -16.36 16.03
CA HIS A 23 7.05 -15.58 15.52
C HIS A 23 5.74 -15.89 16.23
N PHE A 24 5.70 -16.93 17.08
CA PHE A 24 4.53 -17.32 17.84
C PHE A 24 4.52 -16.63 19.20
N LEU A 25 3.46 -15.86 19.45
CA LEU A 25 3.16 -15.25 20.74
C LEU A 25 1.96 -15.96 21.36
N PHE A 26 2.14 -16.41 22.59
CA PHE A 26 1.06 -17.06 23.33
C PHE A 26 0.01 -16.06 23.83
N PRO A 27 -1.29 -16.39 23.75
CA PRO A 27 -1.88 -17.53 23.04
C PRO A 27 -2.16 -17.23 21.55
N GLY A 28 -1.67 -18.10 20.65
CA GLY A 28 -2.19 -18.26 19.29
C GLY A 28 -1.96 -17.11 18.30
N ARG A 29 -1.10 -16.13 18.60
CA ARG A 29 -0.84 -14.99 17.71
C ARG A 29 0.46 -15.23 16.95
N MET A 30 0.42 -15.07 15.64
CA MET A 30 1.61 -15.05 14.81
C MET A 30 1.95 -13.60 14.45
N VAL A 31 3.20 -13.20 14.69
CA VAL A 31 3.68 -11.87 14.30
C VAL A 31 4.31 -11.95 12.91
N PRO A 32 3.87 -11.11 11.96
CA PRO A 32 4.47 -11.04 10.63
C PRO A 32 5.97 -10.71 10.69
N THR A 33 6.73 -11.17 9.70
CA THR A 33 8.15 -10.82 9.58
C THR A 33 8.37 -9.38 9.11
N THR A 34 7.39 -8.81 8.42
CA THR A 34 7.39 -7.41 7.97
C THR A 34 6.57 -6.56 8.93
N SER A 35 7.16 -5.48 9.42
CA SER A 35 6.48 -4.55 10.32
C SER A 35 5.43 -3.71 9.58
N TRP A 36 4.49 -3.14 10.34
CA TRP A 36 3.54 -2.18 9.81
C TRP A 36 4.22 -0.92 9.26
N ASP A 37 5.20 -0.39 10.01
CA ASP A 37 5.98 0.80 9.62
C ASP A 37 6.74 0.59 8.30
N SER A 38 7.20 -0.64 8.04
CA SER A 38 7.84 -0.99 6.77
C SER A 38 6.94 -0.73 5.57
N VAL A 39 5.65 -1.08 5.64
CA VAL A 39 4.70 -0.84 4.55
C VAL A 39 4.44 0.66 4.37
N TRP A 40 4.29 1.39 5.48
CA TRP A 40 4.04 2.82 5.42
C TRP A 40 5.22 3.65 4.96
N ASN A 41 6.45 3.21 5.20
CA ASN A 41 7.65 3.87 4.68
C ASN A 41 7.60 3.96 3.14
N GLY A 42 7.34 2.84 2.45
CA GLY A 42 7.23 2.83 0.98
C GLY A 42 6.01 3.60 0.45
N VAL A 43 4.88 3.57 1.17
CA VAL A 43 3.70 4.37 0.82
C VAL A 43 3.95 5.87 0.99
N ALA A 44 4.62 6.28 2.07
CA ALA A 44 4.95 7.68 2.32
C ALA A 44 5.89 8.24 1.25
N GLN A 45 6.89 7.46 0.84
CA GLN A 45 7.77 7.81 -0.28
C GLN A 45 7.00 7.95 -1.59
N TRP A 46 6.07 7.04 -1.89
CA TRP A 46 5.19 7.16 -3.06
C TRP A 46 4.30 8.42 -3.05
N PHE A 47 3.89 8.90 -1.86
CA PHE A 47 3.22 10.19 -1.70
C PHE A 47 4.16 11.40 -1.86
N GLY A 48 5.46 11.18 -2.01
CA GLY A 48 6.48 12.21 -2.23
C GLY A 48 7.28 12.59 -0.97
N VAL A 49 7.13 11.88 0.15
CA VAL A 49 7.91 12.13 1.37
C VAL A 49 9.28 11.44 1.23
N ALA A 50 10.26 12.16 0.70
CA ALA A 50 11.60 11.61 0.43
C ALA A 50 12.64 11.91 1.52
N ASP A 51 12.42 12.95 2.32
CA ASP A 51 13.35 13.35 3.38
C ASP A 51 13.20 12.48 4.63
N ASP A 52 14.32 12.04 5.22
CA ASP A 52 14.32 11.17 6.39
C ASP A 52 13.69 11.83 7.63
N LEU A 53 13.85 13.14 7.83
CA LEU A 53 13.24 13.84 8.97
C LEU A 53 11.72 13.91 8.82
N ASP A 54 11.23 14.04 7.59
CA ASP A 54 9.79 14.01 7.33
C ASP A 54 9.23 12.59 7.42
N LEU A 55 9.97 11.58 6.95
CA LEU A 55 9.63 10.17 7.15
C LEU A 55 9.57 9.79 8.62
N ASP A 56 10.48 10.31 9.45
CA ASP A 56 10.44 10.11 10.90
C ASP A 56 9.24 10.80 11.58
N LYS A 57 8.65 11.83 10.97
CA LYS A 57 7.41 12.44 11.46
C LYS A 57 6.18 11.60 11.11
N VAL A 58 6.12 11.05 9.90
CA VAL A 58 4.94 10.31 9.40
C VAL A 58 4.98 8.81 9.74
N VAL A 59 6.16 8.23 9.93
CA VAL A 59 6.41 6.85 10.34
C VAL A 59 7.39 6.85 11.53
N PRO A 60 6.96 7.26 12.72
CA PRO A 60 7.86 7.58 13.85
C PRO A 60 8.64 6.40 14.40
N ASN A 61 8.20 5.17 14.13
CA ASN A 61 8.85 3.96 14.61
C ASN A 61 9.68 3.26 13.52
N ARG A 62 9.93 3.92 12.38
CA ARG A 62 10.72 3.36 11.26
C ARG A 62 12.14 2.97 11.67
N ALA A 63 12.77 3.76 12.56
CA ALA A 63 14.12 3.51 13.03
C ALA A 63 14.26 2.17 13.78
N ALA A 64 13.20 1.71 14.47
CA ALA A 64 13.22 0.43 15.18
C ALA A 64 13.24 -0.79 14.24
N PHE A 65 12.85 -0.60 12.98
CA PHE A 65 12.72 -1.66 11.99
C PHE A 65 13.71 -1.54 10.82
N ALA A 66 14.56 -0.51 10.79
CA ALA A 66 15.65 -0.41 9.84
C ALA A 66 16.64 -1.60 10.04
N PRO A 67 17.19 -2.19 8.95
CA PRO A 67 17.04 -1.81 7.54
C PRO A 67 15.86 -2.50 6.82
N ASN A 68 14.97 -3.20 7.51
CA ASN A 68 13.91 -4.01 6.92
C ASN A 68 12.65 -3.21 6.52
N LEU A 69 12.84 -1.95 6.09
CA LEU A 69 11.75 -1.09 5.63
C LEU A 69 11.57 -1.23 4.12
N LEU A 70 10.33 -1.28 3.64
CA LEU A 70 10.06 -1.20 2.20
C LEU A 70 10.26 0.23 1.72
N VAL A 71 10.79 0.37 0.52
CA VAL A 71 10.88 1.66 -0.19
C VAL A 71 9.85 1.75 -1.30
N GLU A 72 9.65 2.94 -1.86
CA GLU A 72 8.71 3.13 -2.98
C GLU A 72 8.95 2.13 -4.12
N ASP A 73 10.22 1.86 -4.42
CA ASP A 73 10.63 0.95 -5.49
C ASP A 73 10.28 -0.51 -5.18
N ASP A 74 10.08 -0.90 -3.93
CA ASP A 74 9.62 -2.26 -3.62
C ASP A 74 8.14 -2.43 -3.99
N MET A 75 7.35 -1.38 -3.82
CA MET A 75 5.89 -1.40 -3.83
C MET A 75 5.24 -0.81 -5.09
N PHE A 76 5.91 0.12 -5.77
CA PHE A 76 5.33 0.91 -6.86
C PHE A 76 6.22 0.91 -8.11
N HIS A 77 5.60 0.94 -9.28
CA HIS A 77 6.29 1.21 -10.53
C HIS A 77 6.71 2.68 -10.56
N PRO A 78 7.90 3.01 -11.09
CA PRO A 78 8.33 4.40 -11.23
C PRO A 78 7.28 5.17 -12.04
N VAL A 79 6.91 6.35 -11.57
CA VAL A 79 5.92 7.19 -12.25
C VAL A 79 6.57 7.80 -13.48
N THR A 80 6.39 7.17 -14.65
CA THR A 80 6.98 7.64 -15.92
C THR A 80 6.23 8.83 -16.54
N SER A 81 5.03 9.13 -16.05
CA SER A 81 4.23 10.27 -16.49
C SER A 81 3.15 10.60 -15.46
N TYR A 82 3.14 11.82 -14.95
CA TYR A 82 1.97 12.34 -14.22
C TYR A 82 0.77 12.41 -15.17
N PRO A 83 -0.44 12.01 -14.77
CA PRO A 83 -1.63 12.29 -15.55
C PRO A 83 -1.84 13.81 -15.58
N THR A 84 -1.55 14.46 -16.70
CA THR A 84 -1.71 15.92 -16.87
C THR A 84 -3.17 16.36 -16.92
N VAL A 85 -4.12 15.42 -16.95
CA VAL A 85 -5.55 15.73 -16.97
C VAL A 85 -6.17 15.44 -15.61
N SER A 86 -6.63 16.49 -14.92
CA SER A 86 -7.59 16.39 -13.84
C SER A 86 -8.74 15.47 -14.28
N PRO A 87 -9.22 14.54 -13.45
CA PRO A 87 -10.35 13.69 -13.82
C PRO A 87 -11.55 14.59 -14.09
N THR A 88 -11.84 14.82 -15.37
CA THR A 88 -13.14 15.38 -15.75
C THR A 88 -14.14 14.30 -15.45
N THR A 89 -15.13 14.62 -14.61
CA THR A 89 -16.30 13.78 -14.33
C THR A 89 -16.95 13.40 -15.65
N GLN A 90 -16.55 12.28 -16.26
CA GLN A 90 -17.27 11.72 -17.39
C GLN A 90 -18.51 11.05 -16.81
N VAL A 91 -19.62 11.79 -16.87
CA VAL A 91 -20.95 11.22 -16.66
C VAL A 91 -21.12 10.08 -17.66
N PRO A 92 -21.47 8.85 -17.24
CA PRO A 92 -21.65 7.73 -18.16
C PRO A 92 -22.70 8.05 -19.23
N THR A 93 -22.37 7.83 -20.50
CA THR A 93 -23.26 8.06 -21.67
C THR A 93 -24.52 7.19 -21.69
N VAL A 94 -24.64 6.23 -20.77
CA VAL A 94 -25.81 5.33 -20.66
C VAL A 94 -27.09 6.09 -20.31
N TYR A 95 -27.00 7.25 -19.64
CA TYR A 95 -28.18 8.04 -19.27
C TYR A 95 -28.74 8.91 -20.40
N GLN A 96 -28.07 8.99 -21.56
CA GLN A 96 -28.51 9.88 -22.65
C GLN A 96 -29.51 9.22 -23.61
N ASN A 97 -29.64 7.89 -23.59
CA ASN A 97 -30.43 7.14 -24.57
C ASN A 97 -31.63 6.38 -23.98
N VAL A 98 -32.13 6.78 -22.81
CA VAL A 98 -33.35 6.17 -22.25
C VAL A 98 -34.57 6.89 -22.83
N PRO A 99 -35.36 6.28 -23.73
CA PRO A 99 -36.61 6.88 -24.19
C PRO A 99 -37.58 7.01 -23.02
N TYR A 100 -38.12 8.22 -22.84
CA TYR A 100 -39.17 8.56 -21.89
C TYR A 100 -40.49 7.86 -22.27
N LYS A 101 -40.63 6.57 -21.92
CA LYS A 101 -41.89 5.84 -22.17
C LYS A 101 -42.49 5.13 -20.96
N TYR A 102 -42.01 5.38 -19.74
CA TYR A 102 -42.50 4.64 -18.57
C TYR A 102 -42.82 5.49 -17.33
N PHE A 103 -43.21 6.75 -17.52
CA PHE A 103 -43.89 7.51 -16.47
C PHE A 103 -45.24 7.99 -17.01
N SER A 104 -46.26 7.15 -16.83
CA SER A 104 -47.69 7.49 -16.84
C SER A 104 -48.36 6.71 -15.73
#